data_AF-A0A3D8LE49-F1
#
_entry.id   AF-A0A3D8LE49-F1
#
_cell.length_a   1.000
_cell.length_b   1.000
_cell.length_c   1.000
_cell.angle_alpha   90.00
_cell.angle_beta   90.00
_cell.angle_gamma   90.00
#
_symmetry.space_group_name_H-M   'P 1'
#
loop_
_entity.id
_entity.type
_entity.pdbx_description
1 polymer ?
#
loop_
_entity_poly.entity_id
_entity_poly.type
_entity_poly.pdbx_seq_one_letter_code
_entity_poly.pdbx_strand_id
1 'polypeptide(L)'
;MACNDSNRHNPEGDAEATVASEAGEPAPLPKDVIYASSPLISGNLYARPSFGGTIIAHFDTSQRLHIIDTTDNVFVKVRMQQDTSTHTGYISKIILPEQK
;
A
#
# COMPACT_ATOMS: atom_id res chain seq x y z
N MET A 1 10.32 -20.94 60.41
CA MET A 1 11.01 -22.24 60.55
C MET A 1 11.38 -22.75 59.17
N ALA A 2 12.48 -23.49 59.14
CA ALA A 2 13.42 -23.74 58.05
C ALA A 2 12.91 -24.46 56.79
N CYS A 3 13.69 -24.29 55.72
CA CYS A 3 13.68 -24.95 54.41
C CYS A 3 14.13 -26.42 54.47
N ASN A 4 13.68 -27.27 53.54
CA ASN A 4 14.49 -28.22 52.74
C ASN A 4 13.58 -28.94 51.71
N ASP A 5 13.74 -28.81 50.39
CA ASP A 5 14.79 -29.30 49.47
C ASP A 5 14.60 -30.77 49.04
N SER A 6 14.35 -30.97 47.73
CA SER A 6 14.74 -32.16 46.97
C SER A 6 14.62 -31.90 45.46
N ASN A 7 15.67 -31.31 44.91
CA ASN A 7 16.31 -31.59 43.63
C ASN A 7 15.67 -32.65 42.67
N ARG A 8 15.31 -32.23 41.45
CA ARG A 8 15.45 -33.04 40.21
C ARG A 8 15.74 -32.15 38.98
N HIS A 9 16.97 -32.28 38.45
CA HIS A 9 17.38 -32.36 37.02
C HIS A 9 16.24 -32.16 35.99
N ASN A 10 16.31 -31.29 34.97
CA ASN A 10 17.27 -31.25 33.84
C ASN A 10 17.05 -29.93 33.03
N PRO A 11 17.94 -29.56 32.06
CA PRO A 11 18.12 -28.20 31.54
C PRO A 11 17.40 -27.93 30.22
N GLU A 12 17.64 -26.73 29.67
CA GLU A 12 17.44 -26.32 28.27
C GLU A 12 15.99 -26.05 27.84
N GLY A 13 15.61 -24.79 27.96
CA GLY A 13 14.56 -24.16 27.16
C GLY A 13 15.08 -22.79 26.78
N ASP A 14 15.87 -22.77 25.71
CA ASP A 14 16.44 -21.57 25.11
C ASP A 14 15.35 -20.51 24.99
N ALA A 15 15.59 -19.37 25.63
CA ALA A 15 14.77 -18.18 25.45
C ALA A 15 15.06 -17.66 24.05
N GLU A 16 14.47 -18.30 23.04
CA GLU A 16 14.38 -17.73 21.70
C GLU A 16 13.42 -16.53 21.78
N ALA A 17 13.99 -15.41 22.21
CA ALA A 17 13.59 -14.10 21.76
C ALA A 17 13.67 -14.12 20.23
N THR A 18 12.59 -14.56 19.59
CA THR A 18 12.40 -14.43 18.15
C THR A 18 12.15 -12.95 17.86
N VAL A 19 13.22 -12.17 17.88
CA VAL A 19 13.29 -10.87 17.23
C VAL A 19 13.43 -11.17 15.74
N ALA A 20 12.33 -11.55 15.10
CA ALA A 20 12.26 -11.59 13.65
C ALA A 20 12.32 -10.15 13.15
N SER A 21 13.45 -9.83 12.54
CA SER A 21 13.90 -8.51 12.18
C SER A 21 12.89 -7.78 11.30
N GLU A 22 12.54 -6.58 11.75
CA GLU A 22 12.04 -5.48 10.94
C GLU A 22 13.02 -5.23 9.77
N ALA A 23 12.69 -5.74 8.59
CA ALA A 23 13.15 -5.25 7.29
C ALA A 23 12.34 -5.95 6.19
N GLY A 24 11.01 -5.83 6.25
CA GLY A 24 10.18 -6.18 5.11
C GLY A 24 10.47 -5.19 4.00
N GLU A 25 11.40 -5.52 3.10
CA GLU A 25 11.56 -4.80 1.84
C GLU A 25 10.17 -4.64 1.23
N PRO A 26 9.74 -3.40 0.90
CA PRO A 26 8.42 -3.19 0.34
C PRO A 26 8.31 -4.07 -0.91
N ALA A 27 7.28 -4.92 -0.92
CA ALA A 27 7.06 -5.85 -2.02
C ALA A 27 7.24 -5.11 -3.36
N PRO A 28 8.02 -5.66 -4.30
CA PRO A 28 8.38 -4.96 -5.52
C PRO A 28 7.11 -4.55 -6.27
N LEU A 29 7.06 -3.29 -6.68
CA LEU A 29 5.96 -2.78 -7.48
C LEU A 29 5.87 -3.61 -8.79
N PRO A 30 4.66 -3.88 -9.29
CA PRO A 30 4.51 -4.52 -10.60
C PRO A 30 5.26 -3.73 -11.68
N LYS A 31 5.80 -4.41 -12.70
CA LYS A 31 6.69 -3.81 -13.72
C LYS A 31 6.09 -2.61 -14.46
N ASP A 32 4.76 -2.54 -14.54
CA ASP A 32 4.03 -1.46 -15.22
C ASP A 32 3.74 -0.26 -14.29
N VAL A 33 4.06 -0.35 -13.00
CA VAL A 33 3.81 0.69 -11.99
C VAL A 33 5.07 1.51 -11.82
N ILE A 34 4.95 2.81 -12.12
CA ILE A 34 6.03 3.79 -11.96
C ILE A 34 6.24 4.05 -10.47
N TYR A 35 5.16 4.32 -9.74
CA TYR A 35 5.15 4.48 -8.29
C TYR A 35 3.76 4.25 -7.71
N ALA A 36 3.68 4.07 -6.39
CA ALA A 36 2.43 3.99 -5.65
C ALA A 36 2.25 5.25 -4.80
N SER A 37 1.04 5.81 -4.77
CA SER A 37 0.73 7.01 -3.99
C SER A 37 -0.71 7.01 -3.51
N SER A 38 -0.95 7.68 -2.38
CA SER A 38 -2.30 7.95 -1.89
C SER A 38 -2.70 9.36 -2.31
N PRO A 39 -3.93 9.56 -2.79
CA PRO A 39 -4.38 10.87 -3.22
C PRO A 39 -4.59 11.80 -2.02
N LEU A 40 -4.37 13.09 -2.23
CA LEU A 40 -4.52 14.14 -1.22
C LEU A 40 -6.00 14.42 -0.87
N ILE A 41 -6.91 14.16 -1.81
CA ILE A 41 -8.35 14.31 -1.64
C ILE A 41 -9.08 13.12 -2.29
N SER A 42 -10.31 12.83 -1.83
CA SER A 42 -11.21 11.87 -2.48
C SER A 42 -11.68 12.37 -3.84
N GLY A 43 -12.06 11.47 -4.75
CA GLY A 43 -12.46 11.84 -6.09
C GLY A 43 -12.97 10.70 -6.96
N ASN A 44 -12.96 10.95 -8.28
CA ASN A 44 -13.51 10.05 -9.29
C ASN A 44 -12.39 9.54 -10.20
N LEU A 45 -12.43 8.24 -10.49
CA LEU A 45 -11.62 7.60 -11.50
C LEU A 45 -12.37 7.65 -12.84
N TYR A 46 -11.78 8.26 -13.86
CA TYR A 46 -12.41 8.46 -15.17
C TYR A 46 -11.92 7.43 -16.19
N ALA A 47 -12.78 7.05 -17.15
CA ALA A 47 -12.41 6.14 -18.23
C ALA A 47 -11.49 6.75 -19.30
N ARG A 48 -11.49 8.09 -19.37
CA ARG A 48 -10.67 8.89 -20.29
C ARG A 48 -10.08 10.07 -19.51
N PRO A 49 -8.97 10.68 -19.96
CA PRO A 49 -8.38 11.86 -19.33
C PRO A 49 -9.24 13.11 -19.57
N SER A 50 -10.41 13.17 -18.91
CA SER A 50 -11.36 14.26 -19.02
C SER A 50 -12.27 14.31 -17.79
N PHE A 51 -12.47 15.50 -17.23
CA PHE A 51 -13.36 15.72 -16.08
C PHE A 51 -14.84 15.40 -16.38
N GLY A 52 -15.24 15.45 -17.66
CA GLY A 52 -16.57 15.04 -18.13
C GLY A 52 -16.63 13.60 -18.63
N GLY A 53 -15.56 12.81 -18.43
CA GLY A 53 -15.51 11.41 -18.84
C GLY A 53 -16.42 10.52 -18.00
N THR A 54 -16.71 9.32 -18.51
CA THR A 54 -17.41 8.30 -17.74
C THR A 54 -16.64 7.96 -16.46
N ILE A 55 -17.32 7.99 -15.33
CA ILE A 55 -16.76 7.60 -14.04
C ILE A 55 -16.76 6.06 -13.97
N ILE A 56 -15.60 5.48 -13.70
CA ILE A 56 -15.41 4.04 -13.50
C ILE A 56 -15.60 3.69 -12.03
N ALA A 57 -15.02 4.50 -11.14
CA ALA A 57 -15.00 4.23 -9.70
C ALA A 57 -14.84 5.52 -8.91
N HIS A 58 -15.18 5.46 -7.63
CA HIS A 58 -14.88 6.49 -6.64
C HIS A 58 -13.73 6.04 -5.76
N PHE A 59 -12.86 6.97 -5.38
CA PHE A 59 -11.75 6.70 -4.48
C PHE A 59 -11.70 7.73 -3.35
N ASP A 60 -11.06 7.34 -2.26
CA ASP A 60 -10.78 8.19 -1.12
C ASP A 60 -9.27 8.29 -0.83
N THR A 61 -8.90 9.09 0.16
CA THR A 61 -7.50 9.35 0.54
C THR A 61 -6.81 8.17 1.22
N SER A 62 -7.56 7.16 1.68
CA SER A 62 -7.00 5.94 2.27
C SER A 62 -6.60 4.90 1.21
N GLN A 63 -7.10 5.05 -0.02
CA GLN A 63 -6.80 4.12 -1.11
C GLN A 63 -5.40 4.35 -1.67
N ARG A 64 -4.71 3.24 -1.96
CA ARG A 64 -3.38 3.26 -2.58
C ARG A 64 -3.52 3.12 -4.08
N LEU A 65 -3.09 4.15 -4.81
CA LEU A 65 -3.14 4.20 -6.27
C LEU A 65 -1.78 3.79 -6.84
N HIS A 66 -1.80 2.87 -7.81
CA HIS A 66 -0.62 2.51 -8.58
C HIS A 66 -0.59 3.35 -9.85
N ILE A 67 0.37 4.27 -9.93
CA ILE A 67 0.54 5.16 -11.07
C ILE A 67 1.28 4.39 -12.18
N ILE A 68 0.67 4.29 -13.35
CA ILE A 68 1.17 3.47 -14.47
C ILE A 68 1.48 4.31 -15.72
N ASP A 69 0.95 5.52 -15.84
CA ASP A 69 1.26 6.45 -16.95
C ASP A 69 1.14 7.90 -16.48
N THR A 70 2.17 8.70 -16.75
CA THR A 70 2.26 10.12 -16.41
C THR A 70 2.45 11.02 -17.64
N THR A 71 2.23 10.50 -18.85
CA THR A 71 2.50 11.20 -20.12
C THR A 71 1.59 12.40 -20.36
N ASP A 72 0.33 12.34 -19.92
CA ASP A 72 -0.63 13.45 -20.07
C ASP A 72 -0.30 14.61 -19.11
N ASN A 73 -0.51 15.86 -19.51
CA ASN A 73 -0.12 17.02 -18.69
C ASN A 73 -1.00 17.23 -17.45
N VAL A 74 -2.26 16.79 -17.50
CA VAL A 74 -3.26 17.08 -16.45
C VAL A 74 -3.67 15.81 -15.73
N PHE A 75 -3.75 14.69 -16.43
CA PHE A 75 -4.19 13.41 -15.90
C PHE A 75 -3.04 12.42 -15.76
N VAL A 76 -3.20 11.46 -14.87
CA VAL A 76 -2.37 10.26 -14.79
C VAL A 76 -3.24 9.04 -14.94
N LYS A 77 -2.72 8.02 -15.62
CA LYS A 77 -3.35 6.71 -15.62
C LYS A 77 -2.95 5.98 -14.36
N VAL A 78 -3.95 5.48 -13.66
CA VAL A 78 -3.78 4.79 -12.39
C VAL A 78 -4.53 3.48 -12.40
N ARG A 79 -3.98 2.53 -11.66
CA ARG A 79 -4.63 1.28 -11.31
C ARG A 79 -4.90 1.29 -9.82
N MET A 80 -6.12 0.98 -9.45
CA MET A 80 -6.58 0.99 -8.07
C MET A 80 -7.30 -0.31 -7.78
N GLN A 81 -7.07 -0.86 -6.59
CA GLN A 81 -7.82 -2.00 -6.11
C GLN A 81 -8.92 -1.50 -5.18
N GLN A 82 -10.16 -1.84 -5.49
CA GLN A 82 -11.32 -1.51 -4.69
C GLN A 82 -12.07 -2.81 -4.39
N ASP A 83 -12.25 -3.10 -3.11
CA ASP A 83 -12.74 -4.39 -2.60
C ASP A 83 -11.89 -5.55 -3.15
N THR A 84 -12.40 -6.26 -4.14
CA THR A 84 -11.74 -7.37 -4.83
C THR A 84 -11.50 -7.09 -6.32
N SER A 85 -11.91 -5.92 -6.80
CA SER A 85 -11.86 -5.54 -8.20
C SER A 85 -10.73 -4.56 -8.47
N THR A 86 -10.07 -4.73 -9.61
CA THR A 86 -9.03 -3.82 -10.06
C THR A 86 -9.61 -2.89 -11.12
N HIS A 87 -9.59 -1.60 -10.85
CA HIS A 87 -10.03 -0.56 -11.78
C HIS A 87 -8.82 0.16 -12.36
N THR A 88 -8.83 0.40 -13.66
CA THR A 88 -7.81 1.21 -14.34
C THR A 88 -8.50 2.38 -15.01
N GLY A 89 -7.98 3.59 -14.78
CA GLY A 89 -8.56 4.81 -15.32
C GLY A 89 -7.63 6.00 -15.12
N TYR A 90 -8.22 7.19 -15.17
CA TYR A 90 -7.50 8.46 -15.13
C TYR A 90 -7.96 9.30 -13.95
N ILE A 91 -7.01 9.94 -13.27
CA ILE A 91 -7.27 10.93 -12.23
C ILE A 91 -6.46 12.19 -12.51
N SER A 92 -6.81 13.31 -11.88
CA SER A 92 -6.03 14.55 -12.00
C SER A 92 -4.67 14.41 -11.29
N LYS A 93 -3.61 14.95 -11.88
CA LYS A 93 -2.28 15.02 -11.26
C LYS A 93 -2.25 15.87 -10.01
N ILE A 94 -3.07 16.93 -9.96
CA ILE A 94 -3.04 17.92 -8.87
C ILE A 94 -3.45 17.34 -7.51
N ILE A 95 -4.13 16.19 -7.52
CA ILE A 95 -4.56 15.51 -6.29
C ILE A 95 -3.54 14.48 -5.81
N LEU A 96 -2.40 14.34 -6.49
CA LEU A 96 -1.31 13.51 -6.02
C LEU A 96 -0.27 14.39 -5.29
N PRO A 97 0.40 13.84 -4.26
CA PRO A 97 1.54 14.52 -3.66
C PRO A 97 2.65 14.74 -4.69
N GLU A 98 3.34 15.86 -4.56
CA GLU A 98 4.51 16.18 -5.38
C GLU A 98 5.56 15.07 -5.26
N GLN A 99 6.02 14.58 -6.40
CA GLN A 99 7.14 13.64 -6.47
C GLN A 99 8.42 14.48 -6.46
N LYS A 100 9.22 14.38 -5.38
CA LYS A 100 10.52 15.07 -5.24
C LYS A 100 11.63 14.33 -5.98
#